data_AF-A0A066T5A8-F1
#
_entry.id   AF-A0A066T5A8-F1
#
_cell.length_a   1.000
_cell.length_b   1.000
_cell.length_c   1.000
_cell.angle_alpha   90.00
_cell.angle_beta   90.00
_cell.angle_gamma   90.00
#
_symmetry.space_group_name_H-M   'P 1'
#
loop_
_entity.id
_entity.type
_entity.pdbx_description
1 polymer ?
#
loop_
_entity_poly.entity_id
_entity_poly.type
_entity_poly.pdbx_seq_one_letter_code
_entity_poly.pdbx_strand_id
1 'polypeptide(L)'
;MKSLETIFLLILVAIIMAAGNTVGYKIDFILSLEALSILVVISIVGYFVGKIPVLNKFPVILWVSIVAAVASSPIFPFHEQVVSLTDKVSLLAVCTPVLAYAGLAIGKDLALFKSISWRIIPVSLAVFSGTFILAAIIAQITLHWEGVI
;
A
#
# COMPACT_ATOMS: atom_id res chain seq x y z
N MET A 1 -15.43 -18.15 -4.39
CA MET A 1 -14.86 -17.65 -5.67
C MET A 1 -14.05 -16.37 -5.46
N LYS A 2 -14.62 -15.28 -4.90
CA LYS A 2 -13.87 -14.02 -4.63
C LYS A 2 -12.58 -14.14 -3.79
N SER A 3 -12.50 -15.07 -2.83
CA SER A 3 -11.31 -15.18 -1.95
C SER A 3 -10.08 -15.73 -2.68
N LEU A 4 -10.26 -16.70 -3.58
CA LEU A 4 -9.16 -17.28 -4.36
C LEU A 4 -8.59 -16.28 -5.36
N GLU A 5 -9.45 -15.52 -6.03
CA GLU A 5 -9.05 -14.42 -6.93
C GLU A 5 -8.24 -13.36 -6.19
N THR A 6 -8.66 -13.00 -4.96
CA THR A 6 -7.95 -12.02 -4.14
C THR A 6 -6.55 -12.52 -3.76
N ILE A 7 -6.43 -13.78 -3.33
CA ILE A 7 -5.13 -14.38 -2.98
C ILE A 7 -4.23 -14.47 -4.21
N PHE A 8 -4.78 -14.89 -5.35
CA PHE A 8 -4.04 -14.94 -6.61
C PHE A 8 -3.54 -13.55 -7.03
N LEU A 9 -4.38 -12.51 -6.92
CA LEU A 9 -3.98 -11.13 -7.19
C LEU A 9 -2.87 -10.65 -6.25
N LEU A 10 -2.95 -10.95 -4.94
CA LEU A 10 -1.89 -10.57 -3.99
C LEU A 10 -0.54 -11.19 -4.38
N ILE A 11 -0.53 -12.47 -4.76
CA ILE A 11 0.69 -13.17 -5.20
C ILE A 11 1.22 -12.57 -6.51
N LEU A 12 0.33 -12.34 -7.50
CA LEU A 12 0.70 -11.74 -8.78
C LEU A 12 1.33 -10.37 -8.57
N VAL A 13 0.71 -9.52 -7.75
CA VAL A 13 1.19 -8.17 -7.45
C VAL A 13 2.53 -8.23 -6.71
N ALA A 14 2.73 -9.20 -5.80
CA ALA A 14 4.03 -9.42 -5.16
C ALA A 14 5.13 -9.78 -6.16
N ILE A 15 4.87 -10.62 -7.15
CA ILE A 15 5.85 -10.95 -8.19
C ILE A 15 6.21 -9.71 -9.03
N ILE A 16 5.22 -8.90 -9.39
CA ILE A 16 5.43 -7.63 -10.12
C ILE A 16 6.26 -6.66 -9.28
N MET A 17 5.97 -6.53 -7.99
CA MET A 17 6.73 -5.69 -7.07
C MET A 17 8.17 -6.20 -6.90
N ALA A 18 8.40 -7.51 -6.83
CA ALA A 18 9.73 -8.10 -6.74
C ALA A 18 10.59 -7.76 -7.97
N ALA A 19 9.99 -7.86 -9.16
CA ALA A 19 10.63 -7.44 -10.41
C ALA A 19 10.85 -5.92 -10.48
N GLY A 20 9.91 -5.12 -9.98
CA GLY A 20 10.07 -3.66 -9.89
C GLY A 20 11.21 -3.26 -8.94
N ASN A 21 11.36 -3.96 -7.83
CA ASN A 21 12.40 -3.68 -6.83
C ASN A 21 13.80 -4.03 -7.35
N THR A 22 13.94 -5.11 -8.12
CA THR A 22 15.23 -5.48 -8.72
C THR A 22 15.63 -4.56 -9.85
N VAL A 23 14.71 -4.25 -10.76
CA VAL A 23 14.99 -3.40 -11.93
C VAL A 23 15.21 -1.95 -11.50
N GLY A 24 14.38 -1.44 -10.58
CA GLY A 24 14.43 -0.04 -10.15
C GLY A 24 15.50 0.26 -9.09
N TYR A 25 15.70 -0.64 -8.13
CA TYR A 25 16.50 -0.38 -6.93
C TYR A 25 17.71 -1.32 -6.76
N LYS A 26 17.93 -2.23 -7.72
CA LYS A 26 19.07 -3.18 -7.73
C LYS A 26 19.17 -4.03 -6.46
N ILE A 27 18.04 -4.30 -5.82
CA ILE A 27 17.95 -5.23 -4.68
C ILE A 27 17.78 -6.64 -5.25
N ASP A 28 18.38 -7.66 -4.64
CA ASP A 28 18.28 -9.03 -5.13
C ASP A 28 16.81 -9.51 -5.21
N PHE A 29 16.50 -10.25 -6.28
CA PHE A 29 15.13 -10.73 -6.53
C PHE A 29 14.66 -11.68 -5.44
N ILE A 30 15.55 -12.58 -4.99
CA ILE A 30 15.25 -13.55 -3.95
C ILE A 30 14.93 -12.86 -2.61
N LEU A 31 15.72 -11.85 -2.24
CA LEU A 31 15.52 -11.07 -1.01
C LEU A 31 14.22 -10.25 -1.08
N SER A 32 13.95 -9.66 -2.25
CA SER A 32 12.71 -8.92 -2.48
C SER A 32 11.50 -9.84 -2.40
N LEU A 33 11.59 -11.06 -2.94
CA LEU A 33 10.52 -12.03 -2.91
C LEU A 33 10.25 -12.53 -1.49
N GLU A 34 11.29 -12.77 -0.69
CA GLU A 34 11.17 -13.14 0.72
C GLU A 34 10.42 -12.05 1.51
N ALA A 35 10.85 -10.79 1.38
CA ALA A 35 10.20 -9.67 2.06
C ALA A 35 8.73 -9.49 1.61
N LEU A 36 8.47 -9.56 0.31
CA LEU A 36 7.12 -9.44 -0.24
C LEU A 36 6.22 -10.62 0.14
N SER A 37 6.79 -11.82 0.34
CA SER A 37 6.03 -12.98 0.80
C SER A 37 5.45 -12.74 2.20
N ILE A 38 6.21 -12.12 3.10
CA ILE A 38 5.76 -11.75 4.44
C ILE A 38 4.64 -10.71 4.35
N LEU A 39 4.80 -9.69 3.51
CA LEU A 39 3.76 -8.69 3.28
C LEU A 39 2.47 -9.29 2.70
N VAL A 40 2.58 -10.30 1.82
CA VAL A 40 1.42 -11.05 1.32
C VAL A 40 0.75 -11.83 2.44
N VAL A 41 1.50 -12.50 3.31
CA VAL A 41 0.93 -13.21 4.48
C VAL A 41 0.18 -12.25 5.39
N ILE A 42 0.78 -11.11 5.74
CA ILE A 42 0.14 -10.05 6.54
C ILE A 42 -1.14 -9.56 5.86
N SER A 43 -1.12 -9.34 4.55
CA SER A 43 -2.27 -8.89 3.77
C SER A 43 -3.40 -9.94 3.73
N ILE A 44 -3.06 -11.22 3.62
CA ILE A 44 -4.03 -12.32 3.66
C ILE A 44 -4.69 -12.39 5.04
N VAL A 45 -3.91 -12.30 6.13
CA VAL A 45 -4.44 -12.28 7.49
C VAL A 45 -5.39 -11.08 7.68
N GLY A 46 -4.97 -9.88 7.29
CA GLY A 46 -5.81 -8.68 7.34
C GLY A 46 -7.09 -8.80 6.51
N TYR A 47 -7.01 -9.43 5.33
CA TYR A 47 -8.17 -9.72 4.49
C TYR A 47 -9.18 -10.64 5.18
N PHE A 48 -8.71 -11.73 5.80
CA PHE A 48 -9.57 -12.65 6.53
C PHE A 48 -10.20 -12.01 7.77
N VAL A 49 -9.44 -11.19 8.50
CA VAL A 49 -9.96 -10.40 9.63
C VAL A 49 -11.08 -9.47 9.18
N GLY A 50 -10.89 -8.76 8.05
CA GLY A 50 -11.91 -7.89 7.49
C GLY A 50 -13.17 -8.61 7.00
N LYS A 51 -13.09 -9.92 6.75
CA LYS A 51 -14.25 -10.76 6.38
C LYS A 51 -15.06 -11.29 7.55
N ILE A 52 -14.63 -11.07 8.80
CA ILE A 52 -15.40 -11.47 9.98
C ILE A 52 -16.73 -10.71 9.98
N PRO A 53 -17.89 -11.38 10.21
CA PRO A 53 -19.21 -10.79 10.02
C PRO A 53 -19.48 -9.52 10.87
N VAL A 54 -18.83 -9.38 12.02
CA VAL A 54 -18.91 -8.17 12.87
C VAL A 54 -18.07 -7.02 12.32
N LEU A 55 -16.97 -7.32 11.61
CA LEU A 55 -15.94 -6.38 11.18
C LEU A 55 -16.05 -5.95 9.71
N ASN A 56 -16.90 -6.65 8.93
CA ASN A 56 -17.15 -6.40 7.50
C ASN A 56 -17.88 -5.06 7.21
N LYS A 57 -18.20 -4.25 8.23
CA LYS A 57 -18.73 -2.89 8.04
C LYS A 57 -17.64 -1.91 7.61
N PHE A 58 -16.37 -2.22 7.87
CA PHE A 58 -15.24 -1.35 7.54
C PHE A 58 -14.51 -1.82 6.29
N PRO A 59 -13.87 -0.89 5.55
CA PRO A 59 -13.02 -1.23 4.42
C PRO A 59 -11.93 -2.24 4.82
N VAL A 60 -11.71 -3.27 4.00
CA VAL A 60 -10.71 -4.32 4.27
C VAL A 60 -9.30 -3.73 4.41
N ILE A 61 -8.99 -2.67 3.66
CA ILE A 61 -7.70 -1.95 3.75
C ILE A 61 -7.39 -1.49 5.18
N LEU A 62 -8.41 -1.12 5.96
CA LEU A 62 -8.26 -0.67 7.34
C LEU A 62 -7.75 -1.83 8.22
N TRP A 63 -8.34 -3.02 8.07
CA TRP A 63 -7.92 -4.22 8.78
C TRP A 63 -6.51 -4.66 8.39
N VAL A 64 -6.16 -4.58 7.11
CA VAL A 64 -4.79 -4.87 6.63
C VAL A 64 -3.79 -3.91 7.28
N SER A 65 -4.08 -2.61 7.34
CA SER A 65 -3.20 -1.63 8.00
C SER A 65 -3.05 -1.88 9.50
N ILE A 66 -4.11 -2.24 10.21
CA ILE A 66 -4.04 -2.58 11.65
C ILE A 66 -3.17 -3.82 11.85
N VAL A 67 -3.40 -4.89 11.09
CA VAL A 67 -2.61 -6.13 11.20
C VAL A 67 -1.14 -5.87 10.89
N ALA A 68 -0.84 -5.06 9.87
CA ALA A 68 0.53 -4.65 9.58
C ALA A 68 1.15 -3.86 10.74
N ALA A 69 0.44 -2.88 11.31
CA ALA A 69 0.93 -2.10 12.44
C ALA A 69 1.19 -2.96 13.69
N VAL A 70 0.33 -3.95 13.95
CA VAL A 70 0.55 -4.91 15.05
C VAL A 70 1.75 -5.81 14.77
N ALA A 71 1.92 -6.28 13.53
CA ALA A 71 3.06 -7.13 13.16
C ALA A 71 4.41 -6.38 13.22
N SER A 72 4.43 -5.08 12.96
CA SER A 72 5.61 -4.22 13.07
C SER A 72 5.84 -3.66 14.48
N SER A 73 4.90 -3.83 15.40
CA SER A 73 4.99 -3.32 16.78
C SER A 73 5.90 -4.21 17.64
N PRO A 74 6.64 -3.65 18.62
CA PRO A 74 7.46 -4.42 19.57
C PRO A 74 6.66 -5.44 20.40
N ILE A 75 5.33 -5.35 20.39
CA ILE A 75 4.42 -6.32 21.02
C ILE A 75 4.48 -7.69 20.32
N PHE A 76 4.87 -7.73 19.04
CA PHE A 76 4.92 -8.97 18.26
C PHE A 76 6.29 -9.66 18.39
N PRO A 77 6.35 -10.98 18.67
CA PRO A 77 7.61 -11.68 18.94
C PRO A 77 8.60 -11.71 17.77
N PHE A 78 8.11 -11.57 16.54
CA PHE A 78 8.94 -11.57 15.33
C PHE A 78 9.07 -10.18 14.67
N HIS A 79 8.80 -9.10 15.41
CA HIS A 79 8.76 -7.74 14.85
C HIS A 79 10.08 -7.31 14.20
N GLU A 80 11.25 -7.61 14.80
CA GLU A 80 12.55 -7.25 14.23
C GLU A 80 12.79 -7.90 12.86
N GLN A 81 12.40 -9.16 12.71
CA GLN A 81 12.51 -9.88 11.45
C GLN A 81 11.56 -9.31 10.40
N VAL A 82 10.32 -9.00 10.78
CA VAL A 82 9.34 -8.38 9.88
C VAL A 82 9.86 -7.04 9.38
N VAL A 83 10.28 -6.14 10.28
CA VAL A 83 10.75 -4.79 9.94
C VAL A 83 12.01 -4.87 9.05
N SER A 84 13.03 -5.63 9.47
CA SER A 84 14.29 -5.73 8.72
C SER A 84 14.15 -6.36 7.33
N LEU A 85 13.18 -7.26 7.15
CA LEU A 85 12.87 -7.82 5.84
C LEU A 85 12.07 -6.83 4.99
N THR A 86 11.09 -6.13 5.57
CA THR A 86 10.30 -5.13 4.84
C THR A 86 11.11 -3.92 4.39
N ASP A 87 12.17 -3.56 5.11
CA ASP A 87 13.10 -2.48 4.72
C ASP A 87 13.84 -2.78 3.39
N LYS A 88 13.91 -4.05 2.99
CA LYS A 88 14.49 -4.45 1.69
C LYS A 88 13.53 -4.22 0.51
N VAL A 89 12.32 -3.73 0.75
CA VAL A 89 11.34 -3.40 -0.29
C VAL A 89 11.21 -1.90 -0.40
N SER A 90 11.59 -1.35 -1.55
CA SER A 90 11.39 0.07 -1.81
C SER A 90 9.92 0.39 -1.95
N LEU A 91 9.42 1.42 -1.25
CA LEU A 91 8.02 1.88 -1.37
C LEU A 91 7.62 2.19 -2.81
N LEU A 92 8.55 2.68 -3.62
CA LEU A 92 8.31 3.01 -5.02
C LEU A 92 8.09 1.78 -5.91
N ALA A 93 8.63 0.61 -5.54
CA ALA A 93 8.33 -0.65 -6.23
C ALA A 93 6.86 -1.06 -6.06
N VAL A 94 6.24 -0.69 -4.93
CA VAL A 94 4.81 -0.90 -4.67
C VAL A 94 3.95 -0.01 -5.57
N CYS A 95 4.43 1.19 -5.92
CA CYS A 95 3.72 2.10 -6.82
C CYS A 95 3.57 1.53 -8.24
N THR A 96 4.48 0.67 -8.70
CA THR A 96 4.48 0.11 -10.06
C THR A 96 3.17 -0.59 -10.44
N PRO A 97 2.71 -1.63 -9.71
CA PRO A 97 1.43 -2.28 -10.02
C PRO A 97 0.24 -1.32 -9.84
N VAL A 98 0.27 -0.44 -8.83
CA VAL A 98 -0.81 0.53 -8.58
C VAL A 98 -0.99 1.47 -9.76
N LEU A 99 0.11 2.05 -10.27
CA LEU A 99 0.09 2.94 -11.42
C LEU A 99 -0.29 2.21 -12.71
N ALA A 100 0.14 0.95 -12.89
CA ALA A 100 -0.26 0.13 -14.02
C ALA A 100 -1.78 -0.12 -14.03
N TYR A 101 -2.37 -0.50 -12.89
CA TYR A 101 -3.82 -0.68 -12.78
C TYR A 101 -4.59 0.64 -12.90
N ALA A 102 -4.06 1.74 -12.36
CA ALA A 102 -4.65 3.06 -12.53
C ALA A 102 -4.66 3.47 -14.02
N GLY A 103 -3.56 3.27 -14.74
CA GLY A 103 -3.46 3.52 -16.17
C GLY A 103 -4.43 2.68 -16.99
N LEU A 104 -4.54 1.37 -16.68
CA LEU A 104 -5.51 0.48 -17.30
C LEU A 104 -6.96 0.91 -17.03
N ALA A 105 -7.27 1.33 -15.80
CA ALA A 105 -8.59 1.81 -15.42
C ALA A 105 -8.97 3.09 -16.18
N ILE A 106 -8.04 4.03 -16.32
CA ILE A 106 -8.24 5.26 -17.12
C ILE A 106 -8.43 4.91 -18.60
N GLY A 107 -7.65 3.97 -19.14
CA GLY A 107 -7.76 3.51 -20.52
C GLY A 107 -9.12 2.87 -20.84
N LYS A 108 -9.79 2.26 -19.85
CA LYS A 108 -11.14 1.70 -20.01
C LYS A 108 -12.21 2.80 -20.12
N ASP A 109 -12.06 3.89 -19.35
CA ASP A 109 -13.06 4.95 -19.23
C ASP A 109 -12.63 6.27 -19.91
N LEU A 110 -11.97 6.18 -21.07
CA LEU A 110 -11.42 7.33 -21.83
C LEU A 110 -12.49 8.36 -22.22
N ALA A 111 -13.72 7.93 -22.52
CA ALA A 111 -14.81 8.84 -22.89
C ALA A 111 -15.20 9.77 -21.74
N LEU A 112 -15.19 9.26 -20.50
CA LEU A 112 -15.44 10.03 -19.29
C LEU A 112 -14.26 10.98 -19.02
N PHE A 113 -13.02 10.49 -19.16
CA PHE A 113 -11.84 11.32 -19.01
C PHE A 113 -11.83 12.50 -20.00
N LYS A 114 -12.27 12.28 -21.25
CA LYS A 114 -12.40 13.33 -22.27
C LYS A 114 -13.41 14.42 -21.89
N SER A 115 -14.51 14.08 -21.21
CA SER A 115 -15.48 15.10 -20.78
C SER A 115 -14.95 16.01 -19.67
N ILE A 116 -14.02 15.52 -18.85
CA ILE A 116 -13.40 16.28 -17.75
C ILE A 116 -12.06 16.94 -18.19
N SER A 117 -11.39 16.43 -19.21
CA SER A 117 -10.15 16.89 -19.89
C SER A 117 -9.26 17.83 -19.05
N TRP A 118 -9.44 19.14 -19.16
CA TRP A 118 -8.53 20.12 -18.54
C TRP A 118 -8.84 20.39 -17.07
N ARG A 119 -10.08 20.13 -16.61
CA ARG A 119 -10.52 20.41 -15.24
C ARG A 119 -9.88 19.47 -14.22
N ILE A 120 -9.39 18.31 -14.65
CA ILE A 120 -8.70 17.34 -13.79
C ILE A 120 -7.42 17.93 -13.20
N ILE A 121 -6.68 18.72 -13.98
CA ILE A 121 -5.38 19.25 -13.56
C ILE A 121 -5.50 20.18 -12.33
N PRO A 122 -6.28 21.27 -12.36
CA PRO A 122 -6.40 22.16 -11.21
C PRO A 122 -7.09 21.48 -10.02
N VAL A 123 -8.07 20.59 -10.26
CA VAL A 123 -8.74 19.85 -9.18
C VAL A 123 -7.78 18.90 -8.48
N SER A 124 -6.97 18.15 -9.24
CA SER A 124 -5.98 17.22 -8.67
C SER A 124 -4.89 17.97 -7.90
N LEU A 125 -4.40 19.09 -8.43
CA LEU A 125 -3.43 19.94 -7.73
C LEU A 125 -4.01 20.47 -6.41
N ALA A 126 -5.26 20.95 -6.41
CA ALA A 126 -5.92 21.41 -5.19
C ALA A 126 -6.11 20.27 -4.16
N VAL A 127 -6.52 19.07 -4.60
CA VAL A 127 -6.73 17.91 -3.73
C VAL A 127 -5.42 17.40 -3.15
N PHE A 128 -4.37 17.23 -3.96
CA PHE A 128 -3.07 16.79 -3.48
C PHE A 128 -2.42 17.82 -2.56
N SER A 129 -2.48 19.10 -2.91
CA SER A 129 -1.93 20.17 -2.06
C SER A 129 -2.69 20.26 -0.74
N GLY A 130 -4.03 20.23 -0.77
CA GLY A 130 -4.84 20.27 0.45
C GLY A 130 -4.58 19.09 1.37
N THR A 131 -4.50 17.87 0.82
CA THR A 131 -4.21 16.66 1.60
C THR A 131 -2.81 16.70 2.20
N PHE A 132 -1.80 17.13 1.43
CA PHE A 132 -0.43 17.24 1.90
C PHE A 132 -0.27 18.31 2.98
N ILE A 133 -0.81 19.51 2.77
CA ILE A 133 -0.71 20.61 3.74
C ILE A 133 -1.37 20.22 5.07
N LEU A 134 -2.57 19.64 5.03
CA LEU A 134 -3.25 19.22 6.25
C LEU A 134 -2.48 18.11 6.99
N ALA A 135 -1.98 17.11 6.26
CA ALA A 135 -1.15 16.05 6.84
C ALA A 135 0.14 16.61 7.46
N ALA A 136 0.80 17.56 6.79
CA ALA A 136 2.01 18.22 7.27
C ALA A 136 1.75 19.05 8.53
N ILE A 137 0.62 19.78 8.60
CA ILE A 137 0.22 20.52 9.81
C ILE A 137 0.02 19.57 10.99
N ILE A 138 -0.70 18.47 10.79
CA ILE A 138 -0.94 17.48 11.85
C ILE A 138 0.40 16.85 12.30
N ALA A 139 1.28 16.50 11.36
CA ALA A 139 2.60 15.97 11.67
C ALA A 139 3.44 16.97 12.47
N GLN A 140 3.47 18.25 12.07
CA GLN A 140 4.20 19.30 12.76
C GLN A 140 3.71 19.47 14.21
N ILE A 141 2.39 19.50 14.42
CA ILE A 141 1.80 19.63 15.76
C ILE A 141 2.16 18.42 16.62
N THR A 142 2.03 17.21 16.08
CA THR A 142 2.29 15.95 16.81
C THR A 142 3.76 15.85 17.20
N LEU A 143 4.68 16.06 16.25
CA LEU A 143 6.12 15.98 16.50
C LEU A 143 6.62 17.06 17.48
N HIS A 144 6.02 18.25 17.45
CA HIS A 144 6.32 19.30 18.42
C HIS A 144 5.85 18.93 19.84
N TRP A 145 4.68 18.27 19.94
CA TRP A 145 4.18 17.78 21.22
C TRP A 145 5.03 16.63 21.78
N GLU A 146 5.53 15.75 20.91
CA GLU A 146 6.49 14.69 21.30
C GLU A 146 7.90 15.22 21.61
N GLY A 147 8.18 16.50 21.34
CA GLY A 147 9.47 17.15 21.62
C GLY A 147 10.60 16.69 20.68
N VAL A 148 10.26 16.12 19.52
CA VAL A 148 11.23 15.69 18.50
C VAL A 148 11.74 16.91 17.70
N ILE A 149 10.92 17.96 17.57
CA ILE A 149 11.23 19.26 16.91
C ILE A 149 10.64 20.46 17.66
#